data_AF-A0A0W0Z2M4-F1
#
_entry.id   AF-A0A0W0Z2M4-F1
#
_cell.length_a   1.000
_cell.length_b   1.000
_cell.length_c   1.000
_cell.angle_alpha   90.00
_cell.angle_beta   90.00
_cell.angle_gamma   90.00
#
_symmetry.space_group_name_H-M   'P 1'
#
loop_
_entity.id
_entity.type
_entity.pdbx_description
1 polymer ?
#
loop_
_entity_poly.entity_id
_entity_poly.type
_entity_poly.pdbx_seq_one_letter_code
_entity_poly.pdbx_strand_id
1 'polypeptide(L)'
;MLSSSSEYIQALREGNYLRFLEWPQFIAQQYATADYTQDADDTLNLLIFEWLNNGFCDNDVQHLAILYAVHDMESRPLRENLSYAVIAISIAAFQCRVYLNNNLLPHYLCKDKMNIRQLSSFMKSKAVHMDNALFAEKVTAEQVRFFSEVEAVDKNAVNKACEKINSIVQLRYLIEEYRRTLELAELPEDQLKSTRISVIIRLGRYLDEQMELTPEVTEEIASYVKKLWEMHPTVFEEDYLKTLSPLSFVDNSWKLVTDFGLRFFSVLQLNTTTLAITEAPTDAPKNA
;
A
#
# COMPACT_ATOMS: atom_id res chain seq x y z
N MET A 1 10.60 7.51 -4.57
CA MET A 1 11.68 6.67 -4.03
C MET A 1 12.86 7.54 -3.63
N LEU A 2 13.52 7.20 -2.52
CA LEU A 2 14.72 7.89 -2.03
C LEU A 2 15.95 7.53 -2.88
N SER A 3 17.06 8.24 -2.66
CA SER A 3 18.26 8.21 -3.50
C SER A 3 19.38 7.31 -2.95
N SER A 4 19.31 6.90 -1.68
CA SER A 4 20.32 6.04 -1.06
C SER A 4 19.77 5.14 0.05
N SER A 5 20.45 4.02 0.30
CA SER A 5 20.16 3.13 1.43
C SER A 5 20.22 3.85 2.78
N SER A 6 21.11 4.83 2.93
CA SER A 6 21.23 5.63 4.16
C SER A 6 19.93 6.36 4.51
N GLU A 7 19.22 6.88 3.51
CA GLU A 7 17.94 7.58 3.70
C GLU A 7 16.82 6.62 4.11
N TYR A 8 16.81 5.40 3.57
CA TYR A 8 15.85 4.36 3.98
C TYR A 8 16.12 3.88 5.42
N ILE A 9 17.38 3.65 5.78
CA ILE A 9 17.76 3.27 7.15
C ILE A 9 17.44 4.42 8.13
N GLN A 10 17.62 5.67 7.70
CA GLN A 10 17.19 6.82 8.49
C GLN A 10 15.67 6.85 8.66
N ALA A 11 14.89 6.52 7.62
CA ALA A 11 13.45 6.41 7.71
C ALA A 11 13.01 5.35 8.75
N LEU A 12 13.73 4.23 8.86
CA LEU A 12 13.50 3.24 9.94
C LEU A 12 13.71 3.87 11.33
N ARG A 13 14.83 4.58 11.52
CA ARG A 13 15.20 5.23 12.79
C ARG A 13 14.24 6.35 13.19
N GLU A 14 13.54 6.93 12.22
CA GLU A 14 12.52 7.97 12.43
C GLU A 14 11.10 7.39 12.55
N GLY A 15 10.93 6.07 12.46
CA GLY A 15 9.62 5.42 12.51
C GLY A 15 8.77 5.64 11.25
N ASN A 16 9.37 6.04 10.13
CA ASN A 16 8.73 6.11 8.83
C ASN A 16 8.82 4.75 8.11
N TYR A 17 8.08 3.79 8.65
CA TYR A 17 8.20 2.38 8.27
C TYR A 17 7.77 2.07 6.84
N LEU A 18 6.72 2.70 6.32
CA LEU A 18 6.30 2.47 4.93
C LEU A 18 7.37 2.92 3.93
N ARG A 19 8.04 4.04 4.21
CA ARG A 19 9.18 4.48 3.41
C ARG A 19 10.32 3.48 3.49
N PHE A 20 10.65 3.01 4.69
CA PHE A 20 11.68 1.98 4.87
C PHE A 20 11.37 0.67 4.11
N LEU A 21 10.10 0.26 4.04
CA LEU A 21 9.69 -0.96 3.35
C LEU A 21 9.84 -0.92 1.82
N GLU A 22 10.05 0.25 1.21
CA GLU A 22 10.43 0.37 -0.21
C GLU A 22 11.91 0.01 -0.46
N TRP A 23 12.72 -0.09 0.60
CA TRP A 23 14.17 -0.25 0.47
C TRP A 23 14.61 -1.49 -0.33
N PRO A 24 14.01 -2.69 -0.17
CA PRO A 24 14.37 -3.85 -0.99
C PRO A 24 14.12 -3.61 -2.48
N GLN A 25 13.03 -2.91 -2.83
CA GLN A 25 12.72 -2.58 -4.22
C GLN A 25 13.72 -1.55 -4.77
N PHE A 26 14.09 -0.55 -3.97
CA PHE A 26 15.12 0.42 -4.33
C PHE A 26 16.46 -0.25 -4.61
N ILE A 27 16.92 -1.15 -3.72
CA ILE A 27 18.16 -1.89 -3.90
C ILE A 27 18.10 -2.73 -5.19
N ALA A 28 17.00 -3.44 -5.40
CA ALA A 28 16.83 -4.25 -6.60
C ALA A 28 16.92 -3.41 -7.89
N GLN A 29 16.35 -2.20 -7.88
CA GLN A 29 16.45 -1.29 -9.03
C GLN A 29 17.84 -0.67 -9.18
N GLN A 30 18.49 -0.29 -8.08
CA GLN A 30 19.81 0.33 -8.08
C GLN A 30 20.89 -0.61 -8.64
N TYR A 31 20.77 -1.90 -8.34
CA TYR A 31 21.73 -2.93 -8.75
C TYR A 31 21.28 -3.74 -9.98
N ALA A 32 20.11 -3.42 -10.55
CA ALA A 32 19.63 -4.05 -11.78
C ALA A 32 20.59 -3.80 -12.94
N THR A 33 20.92 -4.86 -13.67
CA THR A 33 21.71 -4.77 -14.90
C THR A 33 20.99 -5.52 -16.01
N ALA A 34 21.11 -5.05 -17.26
CA ALA A 34 20.42 -5.66 -18.41
C ALA A 34 20.78 -7.13 -18.62
N ASP A 35 21.98 -7.53 -18.17
CA ASP A 35 22.57 -8.86 -18.40
C ASP A 35 22.49 -9.79 -17.18
N TYR A 36 21.73 -9.43 -16.14
CA TYR A 36 21.64 -10.24 -14.93
C TYR A 36 20.27 -10.13 -14.26
N THR A 37 19.58 -11.27 -14.17
CA THR A 37 18.35 -11.39 -13.39
C THR A 37 18.71 -11.59 -11.92
N GLN A 38 18.33 -10.64 -11.09
CA GLN A 38 18.50 -10.70 -9.63
C GLN A 38 17.52 -11.72 -9.03
N ASP A 39 18.02 -12.63 -8.21
CA ASP A 39 17.19 -13.55 -7.42
C ASP A 39 16.98 -13.07 -5.97
N ALA A 40 16.28 -13.87 -5.18
CA ALA A 40 15.98 -13.53 -3.78
C ALA A 40 17.25 -13.53 -2.91
N ASP A 41 18.19 -14.43 -3.16
CA ASP A 41 19.45 -14.54 -2.39
C ASP A 41 20.37 -13.36 -2.70
N ASP A 42 20.42 -12.91 -3.96
CA ASP A 42 21.13 -11.70 -4.34
C ASP A 42 20.54 -10.46 -3.63
N THR A 43 19.21 -10.34 -3.60
CA THR A 43 18.52 -9.24 -2.90
C THR A 43 18.87 -9.23 -1.41
N LEU A 44 18.91 -10.39 -0.78
CA LEU A 44 19.29 -10.55 0.62
C LEU A 44 20.75 -10.13 0.86
N ASN A 45 21.67 -10.59 0.01
CA ASN A 45 23.08 -10.21 0.10
C ASN A 45 23.30 -8.70 -0.08
N LEU A 46 22.55 -8.08 -0.99
CA LEU A 46 22.59 -6.63 -1.20
C LEU A 46 22.08 -5.88 0.04
N LEU A 47 20.95 -6.31 0.62
CA LEU A 47 20.41 -5.72 1.85
C LEU A 47 21.43 -5.78 2.99
N ILE A 48 22.05 -6.94 3.20
CA ILE A 48 23.09 -7.12 4.23
C ILE A 48 24.26 -6.18 3.97
N PHE A 49 24.83 -6.22 2.77
CA PHE A 49 25.98 -5.39 2.42
C PHE A 49 25.69 -3.90 2.61
N GLU A 50 24.56 -3.42 2.09
CA GLU A 50 24.15 -2.03 2.21
C GLU A 50 23.90 -1.65 3.67
N TRP A 51 23.25 -2.49 4.48
CA TRP A 51 23.01 -2.15 5.88
C TRP A 51 24.31 -2.01 6.68
N LEU A 52 25.23 -2.96 6.51
CA LEU A 52 26.51 -2.95 7.21
C LEU A 52 27.33 -1.70 6.85
N ASN A 53 27.37 -1.35 5.55
CA ASN A 53 28.11 -0.19 5.06
C ASN A 53 27.45 1.17 5.38
N ASN A 54 26.17 1.17 5.74
CA ASN A 54 25.44 2.35 6.20
C ASN A 54 25.25 2.38 7.74
N GLY A 55 26.08 1.62 8.46
CA GLY A 55 26.17 1.71 9.92
C GLY A 55 25.04 1.01 10.67
N PHE A 56 24.79 -0.25 10.32
CA PHE A 56 23.91 -1.15 11.09
C PHE A 56 24.24 -1.10 12.59
N CYS A 57 23.21 -0.97 13.43
CA CYS A 57 23.36 -0.92 14.88
C CYS A 57 22.15 -1.51 15.62
N ASP A 58 22.28 -1.75 16.92
CA ASP A 58 21.20 -2.32 17.74
C ASP A 58 19.94 -1.44 17.78
N ASN A 59 20.08 -0.11 17.65
CA ASN A 59 18.94 0.80 17.56
C ASN A 59 18.08 0.51 16.32
N ASP A 60 18.70 0.11 15.20
CA ASP A 60 17.96 -0.27 13.99
C ASP A 60 17.10 -1.51 14.25
N VAL A 61 17.63 -2.45 15.03
CA VAL A 61 16.91 -3.69 15.37
C VAL A 61 15.75 -3.43 16.31
N GLN A 62 15.88 -2.48 17.24
CA GLN A 62 14.75 -2.05 18.09
C GLN A 62 13.60 -1.46 17.27
N HIS A 63 13.92 -0.61 16.28
CA HIS A 63 12.90 -0.06 15.39
C HIS A 63 12.29 -1.13 14.48
N LEU A 64 13.09 -2.09 14.03
CA LEU A 64 12.62 -3.23 13.26
C LEU A 64 11.71 -4.13 14.11
N ALA A 65 11.99 -4.31 15.40
CA ALA A 65 11.15 -5.08 16.30
C ALA A 65 9.75 -4.45 16.47
N ILE A 66 9.67 -3.11 16.55
CA ILE A 66 8.37 -2.39 16.52
C ILE A 66 7.62 -2.70 15.21
N LEU A 67 8.29 -2.57 14.07
CA LEU A 67 7.69 -2.85 12.76
C LEU A 67 7.21 -4.31 12.64
N TYR A 68 8.00 -5.25 13.13
CA TYR A 68 7.65 -6.67 13.13
C TYR A 68 6.47 -6.96 14.06
N ALA A 69 6.41 -6.32 15.23
CA ALA A 69 5.25 -6.43 16.12
C ALA A 69 3.97 -5.93 15.44
N VAL A 70 4.04 -4.87 14.63
CA VAL A 70 2.91 -4.41 13.81
C VAL A 70 2.54 -5.44 12.74
N HIS A 71 3.54 -6.03 12.07
CA HIS A 71 3.32 -7.07 11.06
C HIS A 71 2.58 -8.31 11.62
N ASP A 72 2.92 -8.74 12.83
CA ASP A 72 2.37 -9.94 13.47
C ASP A 72 0.97 -9.73 14.11
N MET A 73 0.44 -8.50 14.08
CA MET A 73 -0.90 -8.23 14.61
C MET A 73 -1.99 -9.01 13.85
N GLU A 74 -3.04 -9.44 14.56
CA GLU A 74 -4.18 -10.17 13.98
C GLU A 74 -4.87 -9.41 12.84
N SER A 75 -4.90 -8.07 12.90
CA SER A 75 -5.46 -7.22 11.85
C SER A 75 -4.68 -7.28 10.52
N ARG A 76 -3.45 -7.81 10.55
CA ARG A 76 -2.53 -7.95 9.42
C ARG A 76 -2.43 -6.67 8.59
N PRO A 77 -1.91 -5.58 9.20
CA PRO A 77 -1.81 -4.27 8.55
C PRO A 77 -0.83 -4.28 7.37
N LEU A 78 0.16 -5.18 7.37
CA LEU A 78 1.16 -5.32 6.31
C LEU A 78 0.95 -6.64 5.58
N ARG A 79 0.41 -6.57 4.36
CA ARG A 79 0.07 -7.71 3.50
C ARG A 79 0.92 -7.72 2.23
N GLU A 80 0.91 -8.86 1.54
CA GLU A 80 1.51 -9.02 0.20
C GLU A 80 2.97 -8.53 0.14
N ASN A 81 3.27 -7.58 -0.74
CA ASN A 81 4.61 -7.05 -0.96
C ASN A 81 5.22 -6.40 0.29
N LEU A 82 4.40 -5.74 1.13
CA LEU A 82 4.86 -5.16 2.39
C LEU A 82 5.27 -6.26 3.38
N SER A 83 4.48 -7.33 3.46
CA SER A 83 4.82 -8.50 4.29
C SER A 83 6.11 -9.15 3.80
N TYR A 84 6.28 -9.31 2.49
CA TYR A 84 7.49 -9.87 1.91
C TYR A 84 8.72 -9.00 2.25
N ALA A 85 8.61 -7.68 2.13
CA ALA A 85 9.67 -6.74 2.49
C ALA A 85 10.07 -6.85 3.97
N VAL A 86 9.10 -6.89 4.91
CA VAL A 86 9.38 -7.07 6.35
C VAL A 86 10.20 -8.36 6.58
N ILE A 87 9.77 -9.47 5.98
CA ILE A 87 10.44 -10.77 6.16
C ILE A 87 11.86 -10.74 5.61
N ALA A 88 12.04 -10.27 4.37
CA ALA A 88 13.35 -10.20 3.72
C ALA A 88 14.35 -9.34 4.51
N ILE A 89 13.90 -8.16 4.97
CA ILE A 89 14.70 -7.25 5.79
C ILE A 89 15.04 -7.89 7.14
N SER A 90 14.10 -8.60 7.77
CA SER A 90 14.34 -9.27 9.05
C SER A 90 15.41 -10.36 8.94
N ILE A 91 15.36 -11.16 7.88
CA ILE A 91 16.39 -12.17 7.58
C ILE A 91 17.76 -11.49 7.39
N ALA A 92 17.82 -10.36 6.68
CA ALA A 92 19.06 -9.58 6.53
C ALA A 92 19.58 -9.08 7.89
N ALA A 93 18.70 -8.55 8.73
CA ALA A 93 19.05 -8.02 10.05
C ALA A 93 19.64 -9.10 10.99
N PHE A 94 19.11 -10.33 10.95
CA PHE A 94 19.66 -11.44 11.74
C PHE A 94 21.11 -11.73 11.34
N GLN A 95 21.39 -11.78 10.05
CA GLN A 95 22.75 -12.00 9.55
C GLN A 95 23.67 -10.81 9.87
N CYS A 96 23.19 -9.58 9.75
CA CYS A 96 23.92 -8.37 10.17
C CYS A 96 24.30 -8.43 11.66
N ARG A 97 23.39 -8.84 12.54
CA ARG A 97 23.70 -9.04 13.97
C ARG A 97 24.76 -10.12 14.19
N VAL A 98 24.70 -11.24 13.47
CA VAL A 98 25.75 -12.26 13.56
C VAL A 98 27.11 -11.68 13.19
N TYR A 99 27.20 -10.89 12.12
CA TYR A 99 28.46 -10.25 11.73
C TYR A 99 28.95 -9.23 12.75
N LEU A 100 28.04 -8.45 13.35
CA LEU A 100 28.35 -7.48 14.40
C LEU A 100 28.86 -8.18 15.67
N ASN A 101 28.09 -9.12 16.21
CA ASN A 101 28.34 -9.76 17.51
C ASN A 101 29.56 -10.69 17.51
N ASN A 102 29.97 -11.18 16.34
CA ASN A 102 31.15 -12.05 16.17
C ASN A 102 32.37 -11.29 15.63
N ASN A 103 32.35 -9.94 15.66
CA ASN A 103 33.46 -9.09 15.20
C ASN A 103 33.87 -9.31 13.73
N LEU A 104 32.94 -9.77 12.89
CA LEU A 104 33.19 -10.00 11.47
C LEU A 104 32.94 -8.77 10.60
N LEU A 105 32.26 -7.75 11.15
CA LEU A 105 31.93 -6.51 10.45
C LEU A 105 33.09 -5.92 9.62
N PRO A 106 34.33 -5.79 10.14
CA PRO A 106 35.43 -5.19 9.37
C PRO A 106 35.74 -5.89 8.04
N HIS A 107 35.37 -7.17 7.89
CA HIS A 107 35.57 -7.92 6.65
C HIS A 107 34.55 -7.61 5.56
N TYR A 108 33.39 -7.09 5.94
CA TYR A 108 32.26 -6.78 5.05
C TYR A 108 32.15 -5.28 4.69
N LEU A 109 32.89 -4.42 5.41
CA LEU A 109 32.95 -2.99 5.10
C LEU A 109 33.78 -2.76 3.82
N CYS A 110 33.19 -2.07 2.86
CA CYS A 110 33.84 -1.69 1.62
C CYS A 110 33.34 -0.32 1.14
N LYS A 111 34.28 0.55 0.74
CA LYS A 111 33.96 1.89 0.22
C LYS A 111 33.80 1.92 -1.29
N ASP A 112 34.19 0.85 -1.98
CA ASP A 112 34.16 0.79 -3.43
C ASP A 112 32.74 0.45 -3.91
N LYS A 113 32.29 1.14 -4.96
CA LYS A 113 31.03 0.81 -5.62
C LYS A 113 31.21 -0.52 -6.35
N MET A 114 30.39 -1.51 -6.00
CA MET A 114 30.36 -2.81 -6.64
C MET A 114 29.08 -2.96 -7.46
N ASN A 115 29.14 -3.71 -8.55
CA ASN A 115 27.93 -4.25 -9.17
C ASN A 115 27.48 -5.55 -8.48
N ILE A 116 26.29 -6.03 -8.81
CA ILE A 116 25.70 -7.22 -8.19
C ILE A 116 26.60 -8.46 -8.26
N ARG A 117 27.27 -8.72 -9.40
CA ARG A 117 28.16 -9.89 -9.55
C ARG A 117 29.42 -9.78 -8.69
N GLN A 118 29.98 -8.58 -8.62
CA GLN A 118 31.13 -8.28 -7.76
C GLN A 118 30.75 -8.45 -6.29
N LEU A 119 29.56 -7.97 -5.89
CA LEU A 119 29.05 -8.09 -4.54
C LEU A 119 28.76 -9.54 -4.16
N SER A 120 28.06 -10.31 -5.01
CA SER A 120 27.81 -11.73 -4.73
C SER A 120 29.12 -12.53 -4.64
N SER A 121 30.14 -12.18 -5.44
CA SER A 121 31.48 -12.76 -5.34
C SER A 121 32.20 -12.33 -4.06
N PHE A 122 32.07 -11.05 -3.68
CA PHE A 122 32.62 -10.50 -2.45
C PHE A 122 32.03 -11.20 -1.22
N MET A 123 30.71 -11.30 -1.12
CA MET A 123 30.01 -11.96 -0.01
C MET A 123 30.45 -13.43 0.12
N LYS A 124 30.52 -14.16 -1.01
CA LYS A 124 31.03 -15.55 -1.04
C LYS A 124 32.47 -15.66 -0.56
N SER A 125 33.34 -14.71 -0.94
CA SER A 125 34.74 -14.70 -0.49
C SER A 125 34.88 -14.47 1.01
N LYS A 126 33.95 -13.73 1.63
CA LYS A 126 33.95 -13.45 3.07
C LYS A 126 33.32 -14.56 3.90
N ALA A 127 32.52 -15.43 3.30
CA ALA A 127 31.93 -16.59 3.98
C ALA A 127 32.98 -17.52 4.62
N VAL A 128 34.23 -17.49 4.18
CA VAL A 128 35.35 -18.27 4.76
C VAL A 128 35.62 -17.91 6.23
N HIS A 129 35.20 -16.73 6.70
CA HIS A 129 35.46 -16.26 8.06
C HIS A 129 34.59 -16.94 9.14
N MET A 130 33.58 -17.72 8.75
CA MET A 130 32.79 -18.53 9.69
C MET A 130 32.35 -19.83 9.03
N ASP A 131 32.41 -20.95 9.77
CA ASP A 131 31.84 -22.21 9.30
C ASP A 131 30.32 -22.08 9.06
N ASN A 132 29.81 -22.71 8.00
CA ASN A 132 28.41 -22.58 7.61
C ASN A 132 27.43 -23.13 8.67
N ALA A 133 27.79 -24.24 9.34
CA ALA A 133 26.92 -24.82 10.37
C ALA A 133 26.90 -23.91 11.61
N LEU A 134 28.07 -23.40 12.01
CA LEU A 134 28.17 -22.42 13.09
C LEU A 134 27.41 -21.13 12.76
N PHE A 135 27.50 -20.63 11.52
CA PHE A 135 26.78 -19.43 11.09
C PHE A 135 25.27 -19.64 11.17
N ALA A 136 24.75 -20.77 10.70
CA ALA A 136 23.33 -21.11 10.80
C ALA A 136 22.84 -21.19 12.26
N GLU A 137 23.66 -21.78 13.16
CA GLU A 137 23.37 -21.81 14.60
C GLU A 137 23.28 -20.39 15.17
N LYS A 138 24.24 -19.51 14.85
CA LYS A 138 24.26 -18.13 15.32
C LYS A 138 23.08 -17.31 14.78
N VAL A 139 22.71 -17.49 13.51
CA VAL A 139 21.53 -16.84 12.92
C VAL A 139 20.26 -17.28 13.66
N THR A 140 20.13 -18.58 13.95
CA THR A 140 18.99 -19.10 14.71
C THR A 140 18.92 -18.50 16.11
N ALA A 141 20.07 -18.37 16.79
CA ALA A 141 20.14 -17.73 18.10
C ALA A 141 19.73 -16.23 18.05
N GLU A 142 20.18 -15.48 17.04
CA GLU A 142 19.78 -14.09 16.84
C GLU A 142 18.29 -13.95 16.49
N GLN A 143 17.74 -14.90 15.74
CA GLN A 143 16.30 -14.94 15.44
C GLN A 143 15.47 -15.15 16.73
N VAL A 144 15.84 -16.11 17.57
CA VAL A 144 15.17 -16.34 18.87
C VAL A 144 15.25 -15.09 19.74
N ARG A 145 16.43 -14.47 19.81
CA ARG A 145 16.63 -13.22 20.56
C ARG A 145 15.76 -12.10 20.02
N PHE A 146 15.70 -11.92 18.70
CA PHE A 146 14.88 -10.88 18.07
C PHE A 146 13.40 -11.06 18.41
N PHE A 147 12.85 -12.27 18.35
CA PHE A 147 11.45 -12.47 18.70
C PHE A 147 11.15 -12.22 20.18
N SER A 148 12.10 -12.52 21.08
CA SER A 148 11.97 -12.08 22.48
C SER A 148 11.98 -10.55 22.61
N GLU A 149 12.77 -9.84 21.80
CA GLU A 149 12.76 -8.38 21.73
C GLU A 149 11.41 -7.85 21.18
N VAL A 150 10.84 -8.50 20.16
CA VAL A 150 9.51 -8.17 19.60
C VAL A 150 8.41 -8.30 20.66
N GLU A 151 8.40 -9.38 21.42
CA GLU A 151 7.44 -9.61 22.52
C GLU A 151 7.56 -8.57 23.64
N ALA A 152 8.77 -8.02 23.84
CA ALA A 152 9.08 -7.04 24.87
C ALA A 152 8.86 -5.58 24.43
N VAL A 153 8.52 -5.32 23.17
CA VAL A 153 8.31 -3.95 22.66
C VAL A 153 7.13 -3.28 23.40
N ASP A 154 7.29 -1.98 23.68
CA ASP A 154 6.22 -1.16 24.23
C ASP A 154 4.96 -1.16 23.33
N LYS A 155 3.84 -1.63 23.87
CA LYS A 155 2.56 -1.70 23.16
C LYS A 155 2.09 -0.34 22.65
N ASN A 156 2.39 0.76 23.37
CA ASN A 156 2.00 2.09 22.90
C ASN A 156 2.79 2.50 21.65
N ALA A 157 4.08 2.19 21.58
CA ALA A 157 4.88 2.40 20.37
C ALA A 157 4.34 1.57 19.18
N VAL A 158 4.00 0.29 19.41
CA VAL A 158 3.39 -0.57 18.38
C VAL A 158 2.07 0.00 17.89
N ASN A 159 1.18 0.41 18.79
CA ASN A 159 -0.12 0.98 18.41
C ASN A 159 0.02 2.25 17.58
N LYS A 160 0.91 3.18 17.97
CA LYS A 160 1.18 4.40 17.21
C LYS A 160 1.74 4.10 15.81
N ALA A 161 2.65 3.14 15.71
CA ALA A 161 3.20 2.69 14.43
C ALA A 161 2.10 2.07 13.55
N CYS A 162 1.25 1.23 14.15
CA CYS A 162 0.13 0.58 13.49
C CYS A 162 -0.91 1.59 12.97
N GLU A 163 -1.29 2.58 13.77
CA GLU A 163 -2.19 3.67 13.37
C GLU A 163 -1.63 4.44 12.17
N LYS A 164 -0.35 4.82 12.23
CA LYS A 164 0.33 5.55 11.15
C LYS A 164 0.44 4.73 9.86
N ILE A 165 0.71 3.43 9.96
CA ILE A 165 0.75 2.53 8.81
C ILE A 165 -0.66 2.35 8.22
N ASN A 166 -1.64 2.05 9.08
CA ASN A 166 -2.99 1.76 8.65
C ASN A 166 -3.70 2.96 8.03
N SER A 167 -3.36 4.19 8.43
CA SER A 167 -4.02 5.39 7.89
C SER A 167 -3.95 5.49 6.37
N ILE A 168 -2.92 4.91 5.74
CA ILE A 168 -2.79 4.87 4.28
C ILE A 168 -2.97 3.46 3.72
N VAL A 169 -2.44 2.43 4.39
CA VAL A 169 -2.44 1.06 3.86
C VAL A 169 -3.85 0.47 3.76
N GLN A 170 -4.75 0.81 4.69
CA GLN A 170 -6.14 0.36 4.59
C GLN A 170 -6.83 0.93 3.33
N LEU A 171 -6.51 2.17 2.95
CA LEU A 171 -7.02 2.77 1.71
C LEU A 171 -6.48 2.07 0.47
N ARG A 172 -5.20 1.65 0.49
CA ARG A 172 -4.58 0.86 -0.59
C ARG A 172 -5.24 -0.51 -0.75
N TYR A 173 -5.61 -1.18 0.34
CA TYR A 173 -6.32 -2.45 0.26
C TYR A 173 -7.76 -2.27 -0.20
N LEU A 174 -8.44 -1.25 0.32
CA LEU A 174 -9.81 -0.93 -0.07
C LEU A 174 -9.94 -0.61 -1.56
N ILE A 175 -8.99 0.15 -2.13
CA ILE A 175 -9.03 0.51 -3.54
C ILE A 175 -8.78 -0.68 -4.47
N GLU A 176 -7.89 -1.60 -4.09
CA GLU A 176 -7.64 -2.82 -4.86
C GLU A 176 -8.82 -3.81 -4.76
N GLU A 177 -9.44 -3.92 -3.59
CA GLU A 177 -10.66 -4.70 -3.42
C GLU A 177 -11.83 -4.13 -4.24
N TYR A 178 -12.01 -2.80 -4.21
CA TYR A 178 -12.98 -2.12 -5.04
C TYR A 178 -12.71 -2.39 -6.53
N ARG A 179 -11.48 -2.20 -6.98
CA ARG A 179 -11.06 -2.45 -8.37
C ARG A 179 -11.42 -3.86 -8.81
N ARG A 180 -11.01 -4.87 -8.04
CA ARG A 180 -11.26 -6.29 -8.35
C ARG A 180 -12.75 -6.59 -8.41
N THR A 181 -13.51 -6.07 -7.45
CA THR A 181 -14.97 -6.26 -7.40
C THR A 181 -15.64 -5.65 -8.63
N LEU A 182 -15.25 -4.43 -9.01
CA LEU A 182 -15.79 -3.77 -10.20
C LEU A 182 -15.37 -4.51 -11.48
N GLU A 183 -14.12 -4.93 -11.62
CA GLU A 183 -13.64 -5.72 -12.76
C GLU A 183 -14.50 -6.98 -12.97
N LEU A 184 -14.78 -7.72 -11.91
CA LEU A 184 -15.57 -8.96 -11.93
C LEU A 184 -17.09 -8.75 -12.07
N ALA A 185 -17.61 -7.56 -11.75
CA ALA A 185 -19.05 -7.31 -11.81
C ALA A 185 -19.59 -7.33 -13.25
N GLU A 186 -20.65 -8.08 -13.51
CA GLU A 186 -21.32 -8.11 -14.81
C GLU A 186 -22.30 -6.94 -14.92
N LEU A 187 -21.88 -5.87 -15.60
CA LEU A 187 -22.66 -4.64 -15.79
C LEU A 187 -22.79 -4.32 -17.29
N PRO A 188 -23.59 -5.08 -18.05
CA PRO A 188 -23.62 -4.99 -19.52
C PRO A 188 -24.10 -3.63 -20.05
N GLU A 189 -24.98 -2.94 -19.30
CA GLU A 189 -25.51 -1.62 -19.67
C GLU A 189 -24.61 -0.46 -19.22
N ASP A 190 -23.55 -0.74 -18.46
CA ASP A 190 -22.69 0.29 -17.90
C ASP A 190 -21.52 0.63 -18.83
N GLN A 191 -21.74 1.66 -19.65
CA GLN A 191 -20.74 2.17 -20.59
C GLN A 191 -19.55 2.87 -19.90
N LEU A 192 -19.69 3.28 -18.64
CA LEU A 192 -18.68 4.02 -17.89
C LEU A 192 -17.82 3.14 -16.99
N LYS A 193 -18.19 1.86 -16.80
CA LYS A 193 -17.43 0.88 -16.00
C LYS A 193 -15.93 0.92 -16.27
N SER A 194 -15.53 0.83 -17.55
CA SER A 194 -14.11 0.83 -17.94
C SER A 194 -13.38 2.13 -17.57
N THR A 195 -14.08 3.26 -17.65
CA THR A 195 -13.57 4.57 -17.25
C THR A 195 -13.41 4.65 -15.74
N ARG A 196 -14.39 4.15 -14.96
CA ARG A 196 -14.27 4.06 -13.49
C ARG A 196 -13.10 3.19 -13.07
N ILE A 197 -12.91 2.01 -13.69
CA ILE A 197 -11.73 1.16 -13.45
C ILE A 197 -10.42 1.93 -13.71
N SER A 198 -10.33 2.69 -14.81
CA SER A 198 -9.15 3.50 -15.11
C SER A 198 -8.87 4.57 -14.04
N VAL A 199 -9.91 5.22 -13.51
CA VAL A 199 -9.79 6.20 -12.42
C VAL A 199 -9.34 5.52 -11.12
N ILE A 200 -9.91 4.36 -10.78
CA ILE A 200 -9.54 3.55 -9.62
C ILE A 200 -8.07 3.12 -9.70
N ILE A 201 -7.60 2.65 -10.86
CA ILE A 201 -6.18 2.27 -11.06
C ILE A 201 -5.26 3.46 -10.84
N ARG A 202 -5.64 4.66 -11.33
CA ARG A 202 -4.85 5.88 -11.13
C ARG A 202 -4.83 6.31 -9.66
N LEU A 203 -5.96 6.20 -8.95
CA LEU A 203 -6.02 6.47 -7.51
C LEU A 203 -5.16 5.47 -6.72
N GLY A 204 -5.21 4.18 -7.06
CA GLY A 204 -4.36 3.15 -6.47
C GLY A 204 -2.88 3.47 -6.63
N ARG A 205 -2.45 3.81 -7.85
CA ARG A 205 -1.06 4.23 -8.12
C ARG A 205 -0.66 5.46 -7.30
N TYR A 206 -1.53 6.46 -7.21
CA TYR A 206 -1.28 7.64 -6.40
C TYR A 206 -1.08 7.29 -4.92
N LEU A 207 -1.95 6.44 -4.36
CA LEU A 207 -1.88 5.99 -2.96
C LEU A 207 -0.64 5.13 -2.67
N ASP A 208 -0.17 4.34 -3.63
CA ASP A 208 1.05 3.54 -3.50
C ASP A 208 2.29 4.42 -3.29
N GLU A 209 2.30 5.63 -3.85
CA GLU A 209 3.39 6.61 -3.70
C GLU A 209 3.35 7.37 -2.36
N GLN A 210 2.21 7.37 -1.65
CA GLN A 210 2.02 8.14 -0.41
C GLN A 210 2.42 7.35 0.83
N MET A 211 3.20 7.94 1.73
CA MET A 211 3.65 7.28 2.97
C MET A 211 2.83 7.63 4.20
N GLU A 212 2.09 8.74 4.14
CA GLU A 212 1.29 9.28 5.23
C GLU A 212 0.02 9.89 4.65
N LEU A 213 -1.07 9.85 5.42
CA LEU A 213 -2.33 10.48 5.04
C LEU A 213 -2.31 11.95 5.46
N THR A 214 -1.76 12.82 4.62
CA THR A 214 -1.75 14.27 4.87
C THR A 214 -3.07 14.91 4.39
N PRO A 215 -3.34 16.18 4.76
CA PRO A 215 -4.50 16.91 4.23
C PRO A 215 -4.50 16.98 2.69
N GLU A 216 -3.34 17.18 2.07
CA GLU A 216 -3.19 17.24 0.60
C GLU A 216 -3.52 15.88 -0.03
N VAL A 217 -3.07 14.78 0.57
CA VAL A 217 -3.42 13.43 0.14
C VAL A 217 -4.92 13.18 0.25
N THR A 218 -5.53 13.66 1.34
CA THR A 218 -6.98 13.53 1.58
C THR A 218 -7.79 14.31 0.55
N GLU A 219 -7.36 15.52 0.19
CA GLU A 219 -7.99 16.35 -0.85
C GLU A 219 -7.86 15.68 -2.23
N GLU A 220 -6.69 15.14 -2.54
CA GLU A 220 -6.47 14.47 -3.83
C GLU A 220 -7.35 13.22 -3.94
N ILE A 221 -7.43 12.39 -2.88
CA ILE A 221 -8.37 11.26 -2.81
C ILE A 221 -9.81 11.73 -3.04
N ALA A 222 -10.24 12.81 -2.39
CA ALA A 222 -11.59 13.36 -2.55
C ALA A 222 -11.86 13.78 -4.01
N SER A 223 -10.85 14.32 -4.70
CA SER A 223 -10.96 14.69 -6.12
C SER A 223 -11.20 13.47 -7.03
N TYR A 224 -10.54 12.33 -6.75
CA TYR A 224 -10.76 11.07 -7.47
C TYR A 224 -12.13 10.48 -7.14
N VAL A 225 -12.52 10.46 -5.87
CA VAL A 225 -13.83 9.97 -5.43
C VAL A 225 -14.97 10.79 -6.05
N LYS A 226 -14.82 12.11 -6.15
CA LYS A 226 -15.78 12.98 -6.84
C LYS A 226 -15.96 12.59 -8.31
N LYS A 227 -14.86 12.38 -9.04
CA LYS A 227 -14.91 11.92 -10.44
C LYS A 227 -15.63 10.58 -10.57
N LEU A 228 -15.43 9.66 -9.62
CA LEU A 228 -16.11 8.37 -9.60
C LEU A 228 -17.63 8.52 -9.40
N TRP A 229 -18.06 9.42 -8.51
CA TRP A 229 -19.48 9.75 -8.31
C TRP A 229 -20.14 10.37 -9.55
N GLU A 230 -19.42 11.20 -10.30
CA GLU A 230 -19.89 11.81 -11.55
C GLU A 230 -20.09 10.76 -12.67
N MET A 231 -19.48 9.57 -12.54
CA MET A 231 -19.61 8.45 -13.49
C MET A 231 -20.73 7.47 -13.12
N HIS A 232 -21.68 7.90 -12.30
CA HIS A 232 -22.87 7.14 -11.90
C HIS A 232 -22.54 5.71 -11.42
N PRO A 233 -21.81 5.59 -10.30
CA PRO A 233 -21.41 4.30 -9.77
C PRO A 233 -22.65 3.51 -9.33
N THR A 234 -22.54 2.18 -9.34
CA THR A 234 -23.62 1.29 -8.89
C THR A 234 -23.70 1.23 -7.36
N VAL A 235 -24.78 0.66 -6.82
CA VAL A 235 -25.07 0.64 -5.38
C VAL A 235 -23.94 0.02 -4.56
N PHE A 236 -23.33 -1.07 -5.03
CA PHE A 236 -22.24 -1.72 -4.28
C PHE A 236 -20.96 -0.87 -4.24
N GLU A 237 -20.74 -0.02 -5.24
CA GLU A 237 -19.57 0.85 -5.33
C GLU A 237 -19.67 1.99 -4.30
N GLU A 238 -20.89 2.42 -3.95
CA GLU A 238 -21.10 3.54 -3.04
C GLU A 238 -20.44 3.35 -1.67
N ASP A 239 -20.42 2.12 -1.15
CA ASP A 239 -19.86 1.83 0.17
C ASP A 239 -18.34 1.94 0.18
N TYR A 240 -17.68 1.55 -0.92
CA TYR A 240 -16.26 1.82 -1.13
C TYR A 240 -15.99 3.32 -1.18
N LEU A 241 -16.77 4.07 -1.97
CA LEU A 241 -16.58 5.52 -2.13
C LEU A 241 -16.79 6.30 -0.82
N LYS A 242 -17.80 5.93 -0.02
CA LYS A 242 -18.04 6.50 1.31
C LYS A 242 -16.91 6.20 2.29
N THR A 243 -16.27 5.04 2.16
CA THR A 243 -15.16 4.66 3.05
C THR A 243 -13.85 5.32 2.62
N LEU A 244 -13.61 5.47 1.31
CA LEU A 244 -12.41 6.14 0.76
C LEU A 244 -12.36 7.63 1.10
N SER A 245 -13.50 8.29 1.07
CA SER A 245 -13.64 9.70 1.44
C SER A 245 -14.89 9.84 2.29
N PRO A 246 -14.80 9.53 3.60
CA PRO A 246 -15.91 9.70 4.51
C PRO A 246 -16.27 11.17 4.55
N LEU A 247 -17.56 11.45 4.33
CA LEU A 247 -18.08 12.78 4.16
C LEU A 247 -17.73 13.66 5.36
N SER A 248 -16.68 14.44 5.22
CA SER A 248 -16.55 15.73 5.88
C SER A 248 -16.32 16.73 4.74
N PHE A 249 -17.24 17.69 4.61
CA PHE A 249 -17.31 18.76 3.58
C PHE A 249 -17.83 18.46 2.16
N VAL A 250 -17.95 17.21 1.69
CA VAL A 250 -18.63 16.91 0.39
C VAL A 250 -20.11 16.54 0.56
N ASP A 251 -20.65 16.73 1.77
CA ASP A 251 -22.06 16.51 2.06
C ASP A 251 -23.01 17.27 1.10
N ASN A 252 -24.06 16.55 0.73
CA ASN A 252 -25.36 17.01 0.25
C ASN A 252 -25.54 17.44 -1.20
N SER A 253 -24.56 17.90 -1.97
CA SER A 253 -24.90 18.49 -3.29
C SER A 253 -25.27 17.44 -4.36
N TRP A 254 -24.57 16.30 -4.46
CA TRP A 254 -24.87 15.32 -5.51
C TRP A 254 -26.16 14.52 -5.25
N LYS A 255 -26.35 14.03 -4.02
CA LYS A 255 -27.62 13.39 -3.60
C LYS A 255 -28.81 14.32 -3.74
N LEU A 256 -28.68 15.61 -3.41
CA LEU A 256 -29.76 16.58 -3.64
C LEU A 256 -30.00 16.80 -5.13
N VAL A 257 -28.97 16.92 -5.96
CA VAL A 257 -29.14 17.18 -7.41
C VAL A 257 -29.79 15.99 -8.13
N THR A 258 -29.42 14.75 -7.78
CA THR A 258 -30.04 13.55 -8.38
C THR A 258 -31.45 13.30 -7.85
N ASP A 259 -31.70 13.42 -6.53
CA ASP A 259 -33.06 13.25 -5.97
C ASP A 259 -34.01 14.39 -6.36
N PHE A 260 -33.57 15.66 -6.35
CA PHE A 260 -34.42 16.77 -6.83
C PHE A 260 -34.59 16.72 -8.34
N GLY A 261 -33.55 16.40 -9.11
CA GLY A 261 -33.65 16.28 -10.56
C GLY A 261 -34.69 15.25 -10.98
N LEU A 262 -34.61 14.04 -10.44
CA LEU A 262 -35.55 12.96 -10.74
C LEU A 262 -36.98 13.28 -10.27
N ARG A 263 -37.16 13.88 -9.07
CA ARG A 263 -38.49 14.27 -8.58
C ARG A 263 -39.09 15.43 -9.37
N PHE A 264 -38.30 16.43 -9.76
CA PHE A 264 -38.78 17.57 -10.54
C PHE A 264 -39.28 17.15 -11.93
N PHE A 265 -38.56 16.25 -12.62
CA PHE A 265 -39.02 15.72 -13.90
C PHE A 265 -40.23 14.80 -13.77
N SER A 266 -40.33 14.00 -12.69
CA SER A 266 -41.51 13.17 -12.45
C SER A 266 -42.80 13.99 -12.22
N VAL A 267 -42.70 15.14 -11.54
CA VAL A 267 -43.84 16.06 -11.31
C VAL A 267 -44.24 16.81 -12.59
N LEU A 268 -43.26 17.15 -13.44
CA LEU A 268 -43.54 17.80 -14.73
C LEU A 268 -44.14 16.83 -15.76
N GLN A 269 -43.76 15.56 -15.71
CA GLN A 269 -44.31 14.51 -16.60
C GLN A 269 -45.72 14.09 -16.18
N LEU A 270 -46.05 14.06 -14.88
CA LEU A 270 -47.41 13.74 -14.41
C LEU A 270 -48.46 14.80 -14.76
N ASN A 271 -48.06 16.07 -14.96
CA ASN A 271 -48.98 17.15 -15.30
C ASN A 271 -49.15 17.38 -16.81
N THR A 272 -48.39 16.68 -17.67
CA THR A 272 -48.51 16.81 -19.13
C THR A 272 -49.32 15.69 -19.79
N THR A 273 -49.78 14.68 -19.03
CA THR A 273 -50.61 13.59 -19.58
C THR A 273 -52.10 13.69 -19.25
N THR A 274 -52.61 14.85 -18.79
CA THR A 274 -54.04 15.00 -18.46
C THR A 274 -54.77 16.14 -19.15
N LEU A 275 -54.27 16.65 -20.28
CA LEU A 275 -55.05 17.58 -21.13
C LEU A 275 -54.79 17.33 -22.62
N ALA A 276 -55.41 16.27 -23.14
CA ALA A 276 -55.79 15.98 -24.53
C ALA A 276 -55.85 14.44 -24.60
N ILE A 277 -56.97 13.74 -24.76
CA ILE A 277 -58.13 13.94 -25.63
C ILE A 277 -59.31 13.18 -25.01
N THR A 278 -60.49 13.79 -24.92
CA THR A 278 -61.76 13.06 -25.04
C THR A 278 -62.85 14.04 -25.48
N GLU A 279 -62.83 14.41 -26.77
CA GLU A 279 -64.07 14.75 -27.45
C GLU A 279 -64.89 13.45 -27.55
N ALA A 280 -65.95 13.37 -26.74
CA ALA A 280 -66.92 12.29 -26.79
C ALA A 280 -67.87 12.51 -27.99
N PRO A 281 -68.21 11.45 -28.74
CA PRO A 281 -69.33 11.49 -29.66
C PRO A 281 -70.61 11.24 -28.88
N THR A 282 -71.64 12.07 -29.04
CA THR A 282 -73.01 11.66 -28.66
C THR A 282 -74.05 12.40 -29.47
N ASP A 283 -74.68 11.64 -30.38
CA ASP A 283 -75.96 11.94 -31.00
C ASP A 283 -77.07 12.24 -29.99
N ALA A 284 -77.94 13.19 -30.33
CA ALA A 284 -79.38 13.19 -29.99
C ALA A 284 -80.12 14.24 -30.86
N PRO A 285 -81.46 14.24 -30.96
CA PRO A 285 -82.28 13.42 -31.85
C PRO A 285 -83.14 14.27 -32.83
N LYS A 286 -83.88 13.59 -33.71
CA LYS A 286 -84.87 14.15 -34.67
C LYS A 286 -85.90 15.08 -34.02
N ASN A 287 -86.28 16.17 -34.71
CA ASN A 287 -87.65 16.46 -35.20
C ASN A 287 -87.81 17.93 -35.68
N ALA A 288 -88.07 18.10 -36.98
CA ALA A 288 -89.10 18.95 -37.61
C ALA A 288 -88.79 19.08 -39.12
#